data_AF-A0A8S3HZ05-F1
#
_entry.id   AF-A0A8S3HZ05-F1
#
_cell.length_a   1.000
_cell.length_b   1.000
_cell.length_c   1.000
_cell.angle_alpha   90.00
_cell.angle_beta   90.00
_cell.angle_gamma   90.00
#
_symmetry.space_group_name_H-M   'P 1'
#
loop_
_entity.id
_entity.type
_entity.pdbx_description
1 polymer ?
#
loop_
_entity_poly.entity_id
_entity_poly.type
_entity_poly.pdbx_seq_one_letter_code
_entity_poly.pdbx_strand_id
1 'polypeptide(L)' 'YRLSDRFYDLLIKKFDRSGRGTVAFDDFIQACVSIQTLTTAFSQHDHLKTGEITINYEDFLLLVFSLKT' A
#
# COMPACT_ATOMS: atom_id res chain seq x y z
N TYR A 1 11.68 2.49 -4.63
CA TYR A 1 10.41 3.25 -4.69
C TYR A 1 10.67 4.66 -4.16
N ARG A 2 10.35 5.71 -4.92
CA ARG A 2 10.38 7.10 -4.44
C ARG A 2 8.97 7.47 -4.00
N LEU A 3 8.67 7.23 -2.73
CA LEU A 3 7.40 7.62 -2.13
C LEU A 3 7.54 9.03 -1.57
N SER A 4 6.45 9.81 -1.57
CA SER A 4 6.48 11.16 -1.00
C SER A 4 6.58 11.12 0.53
N ASP A 5 7.15 12.16 1.15
CA ASP A 5 7.21 12.31 2.62
C ASP A 5 5.84 12.15 3.28
N ARG A 6 4.80 12.70 2.63
CA ARG A 6 3.40 12.55 3.05
C ARG A 6 2.94 11.09 3.11
N PHE A 7 3.45 10.24 2.21
CA PHE A 7 3.13 8.81 2.22
C PHE A 7 3.85 8.09 3.36
N TYR A 8 5.10 8.48 3.65
CA TYR A 8 5.81 7.96 4.82
C TYR A 8 5.11 8.30 6.13
N ASP A 9 4.60 9.53 6.28
CA ASP A 9 3.82 9.93 7.46
C ASP A 9 2.55 9.09 7.65
N LEU A 10 1.87 8.75 6.54
CA LEU A 10 0.69 7.88 6.56
C LEU A 10 1.04 6.44 6.94
N LEU A 11 2.16 5.91 6.43
CA LEU A 11 2.66 4.59 6.82
C LEU A 11 2.98 4.54 8.31
N ILE A 12 3.72 5.52 8.82
CA ILE A 12 4.07 5.60 10.24
C ILE A 12 2.79 5.63 11.08
N LYS A 13 1.82 6.50 10.76
CA LYS A 13 0.54 6.54 11.49
C LYS A 13 -0.26 5.24 11.43
N LYS A 14 -0.18 4.50 10.32
CA LYS A 14 -0.93 3.25 10.14
C LYS A 14 -0.30 2.06 10.88
N PHE A 15 1.02 2.02 10.96
CA PHE A 15 1.79 0.90 11.50
C PHE A 15 2.41 1.18 12.88
N ASP A 16 2.43 2.42 13.35
CA ASP A 16 2.79 2.76 14.73
C ASP A 16 1.66 2.37 15.69
N ARG A 17 1.69 1.10 16.12
CA ARG A 17 0.74 0.55 17.10
C ARG A 17 0.88 1.17 18.49
N SER A 18 2.04 1.78 18.77
CA SER A 18 2.39 2.32 20.08
C SER A 18 2.08 3.82 20.22
N GLY A 19 1.80 4.51 19.11
CA GLY A 19 1.54 5.96 19.07
C GLY A 19 2.74 6.82 19.48
N ARG A 20 3.97 6.29 19.37
CA ARG A 20 5.20 6.97 19.82
C ARG A 20 5.94 7.72 18.70
N GLY A 21 5.41 7.68 17.48
CA GLY A 21 6.07 8.24 16.30
C GLY A 21 7.26 7.41 15.81
N THR A 22 7.39 6.17 16.30
CA THR A 22 8.47 5.24 15.95
C THR A 22 7.87 3.92 15.52
N VAL A 23 8.32 3.38 14.39
CA VAL A 23 7.87 2.09 13.87
C VAL A 23 8.82 1.01 14.37
N ALA A 24 8.27 0.00 15.06
CA ALA A 24 9.04 -1.17 15.48
C ALA A 24 9.47 -2.00 14.25
N PHE A 25 10.51 -2.82 14.38
CA PHE A 25 11.05 -3.56 13.24
C PHE A 25 10.01 -4.48 12.59
N ASP A 26 9.23 -5.19 13.40
CA ASP A 26 8.10 -6.02 12.97
C ASP A 26 7.00 -5.22 12.25
N ASP A 27 6.64 -4.04 12.76
CA ASP A 27 5.68 -3.14 12.12
C ASP A 27 6.21 -2.62 10.76
N PHE A 28 7.51 -2.35 10.66
CA PHE A 28 8.15 -1.95 9.41
C PHE A 28 8.14 -3.08 8.37
N ILE A 29 8.43 -4.31 8.79
CA ILE A 29 8.33 -5.49 7.91
C ILE A 29 6.88 -5.65 7.42
N GLN A 30 5.89 -5.54 8.31
CA GLN A 30 4.48 -5.62 7.92
C GLN A 30 4.08 -4.50 6.94
N ALA A 31 4.60 -3.29 7.13
CA ALA A 31 4.39 -2.19 6.20
C ALA A 31 4.97 -2.52 4.81
N CYS A 32 6.19 -3.06 4.75
CA CYS A 32 6.83 -3.46 3.49
C CYS A 32 6.05 -4.57 2.78
N VAL A 33 5.58 -5.60 3.52
CA VAL A 33 4.74 -6.67 2.96
C VAL A 33 3.43 -6.10 2.42
N SER A 34 2.78 -5.20 3.17
CA SER A 34 1.55 -4.55 2.73
C SER A 34 1.75 -3.73 1.45
N ILE A 35 2.82 -2.94 1.37
CA ILE A 35 3.18 -2.17 0.17
C ILE A 35 3.45 -3.11 -1.00
N GLN A 36 4.17 -4.20 -0.78
CA GLN A 36 4.46 -5.18 -1.83
C GLN A 36 3.18 -5.80 -2.38
N THR A 37 2.25 -6.25 -1.52
CA THR A 37 0.97 -6.82 -1.95
C THR A 37 0.14 -5.83 -2.76
N LEU A 38 0.05 -4.58 -2.29
CA LEU A 38 -0.65 -3.51 -3.01
C LEU A 38 0.02 -3.18 -4.36
N THR A 39 1.35 -3.15 -4.40
CA THR A 39 2.13 -2.89 -5.63
C THR A 39 1.93 -4.01 -6.65
N THR A 40 1.94 -5.27 -6.20
CA THR A 40 1.67 -6.42 -7.07
C THR A 40 0.27 -6.33 -7.66
N ALA A 41 -0.74 -6.06 -6.85
CA ALA A 41 -2.12 -5.94 -7.32
C ALA A 41 -2.30 -4.76 -8.28
N PHE A 42 -1.70 -3.59 -7.98
CA PHE A 42 -1.69 -2.45 -8.90
C PHE A 42 -1.04 -2.82 -10.25
N SER A 43 0.09 -3.53 -10.23
CA SER A 43 0.81 -3.92 -11.45
C SER A 43 0.03 -4.89 -12.35
N GLN A 44 -0.93 -5.62 -11.79
CA GLN A 44 -1.84 -6.46 -12.58
C GLN A 44 -2.80 -5.62 -13.42
N HIS A 45 -3.08 -4.38 -13.02
CA HIS A 45 -3.91 -3.43 -13.76
C HIS A 45 -3.09 -2.42 -14.59
N ASP A 46 -1.86 -2.09 -14.18
CA ASP A 46 -0.94 -1.21 -14.93
C ASP A 46 -0.05 -2.00 -15.91
N HIS A 47 -0.67 -2.57 -16.95
CA HIS A 47 0.05 -3.41 -17.94
C HIS A 47 1.20 -2.68 -18.64
N LEU A 48 1.04 -1.37 -18.85
CA LEU A 48 2.02 -0.52 -19.54
C LEU A 48 3.09 0.05 -18.60
N LYS A 49 2.99 -0.23 -17.29
CA LYS A 49 3.91 0.26 -16.25
C LYS A 49 4.08 1.79 -16.27
N THR A 50 2.97 2.48 -16.50
CA THR A 50 2.92 3.94 -16.59
C THR A 50 2.86 4.61 -15.21
N GLY A 51 2.48 3.85 -14.17
CA GLY A 51 2.22 4.37 -12.83
C GLY A 51 0.80 4.91 -12.64
N GLU A 52 -0.07 4.81 -13.67
CA GLU A 52 -1.47 5.24 -13.62
C GLU A 52 -2.38 4.11 -14.12
N ILE A 53 -3.52 3.92 -13.45
CA ILE A 53 -4.56 2.98 -13.89
C ILE A 53 -5.90 3.71 -14.01
N THR A 54 -6.68 3.33 -15.01
CA THR A 54 -8.11 3.68 -15.08
C THR A 54 -8.90 2.41 -14.78
N ILE A 55 -9.66 2.44 -13.68
CA ILE A 55 -10.43 1.30 -13.19
C ILE A 55 -11.89 1.73 -12.98
N ASN A 56 -12.84 0.86 -13.33
CA ASN A 56 -14.25 1.13 -13.05
C ASN A 56 -14.55 0.87 -11.56
N TYR A 57 -15.71 1.33 -11.10
CA TYR A 57 -16.07 1.25 -9.68
C TYR A 57 -16.16 -0.19 -9.17
N GLU A 58 -16.72 -1.12 -9.96
CA GLU A 58 -16.90 -2.51 -9.54
C GLU A 58 -15.56 -3.25 -9.43
N ASP A 59 -14.69 -3.09 -10.43
CA ASP A 59 -13.34 -3.65 -10.44
C ASP A 59 -12.50 -3.09 -9.29
N PHE A 60 -12.67 -1.81 -8.96
CA PHE A 60 -12.03 -1.21 -7.78
C PHE A 60 -12.47 -1.90 -6.48
N LEU A 61 -13.77 -2.14 -6.30
CA LEU A 61 -14.27 -2.85 -5.12
C LEU A 61 -13.71 -4.27 -5.06
N LEU A 62 -13.74 -5.02 -6.17
CA LEU A 62 -13.19 -6.38 -6.25
C LEU A 62 -11.71 -6.41 -5.89
N LEU A 63 -10.92 -5.48 -6.44
CA LEU A 63 -9.50 -5.33 -6.12
C LEU A 63 -9.30 -5.12 -4.62
N VAL A 64 -10.02 -4.16 -4.02
CA VAL A 64 -9.90 -3.85 -2.58
C VAL A 64 -10.31 -5.03 -1.69
N PHE A 65 -11.38 -5.76 -2.04
CA PHE A 65 -11.82 -6.92 -1.27
C PHE A 65 -10.87 -8.11 -1.40
N SER A 66 -10.25 -8.32 -2.56
CA SER A 66 -9.27 -9.40 -2.76
C SER A 66 -8.00 -9.23 -1.92
N LEU A 67 -7.70 -8.00 -1.51
CA LEU A 67 -6.52 -7.64 -0.72
C LEU A 67 -6.72 -7.78 0.80
N LYS A 68 -7.96 -7.88 1.28
CA LYS A 68 -8.28 -8.12 2.69
C LYS A 68 -8.53 -9.62 2.92
N THR A 69 -7.47 -10.39 3.16
CA THR A 69 -7.54 -11.71 3.80
C THR A 69 -6.59 -11.70 5.00
#